data_AF-A0AAP2UFJ3-F1
#
_entry.id   AF-A0AAP2UFJ3-F1
#
_cell.length_a   1.000
_cell.length_b   1.000
_cell.length_c   1.000
_cell.angle_alpha   90.00
_cell.angle_beta   90.00
_cell.angle_gamma   90.00
#
_symmetry.space_group_name_H-M   'P 1'
#
loop_
_entity.id
_entity.type
_entity.pdbx_description
1 polymer ?
#
loop_
_entity_poly.entity_id
_entity_poly.type
_entity_poly.pdbx_seq_one_letter_code
_entity_poly.pdbx_strand_id
1 'polypeptide(L)'
;MAKKMGTRHTIARVRNPDYSSQRDFMRNQLGFSMIVNPELEAASEIRRVLSFPSAVKVDTFSRGKVELAEFFVEDHSRLNGVELNQLHKITKTNILICAVSHNEDVIIPDGNYAIKPGNHLYITGTHRDLSRFCLDIGVITNRIKNVIIVGGGKIAYYLSKQLSTQGIKVKIIEKDKNRCQILAEKLPYVTIIHGDGSDDELLNEEGIENTDAVLALTGLDEENIVLSLSAKSLYHKKTIAKVTRMNYTGLSDVLKVDSIVAPKKIVASQIIRYVRAKMTKDHDSAVKTLYKIVDGEVEAVEFKVTEHFNYLQQQDLWLLIIVNGHYFHK
;
A
#
# COMPACT_ATOMS: atom_id res chain seq x y z
N MET A 1 -17.52 2.68 26.94
CA MET A 1 -18.85 3.28 27.23
C MET A 1 -19.86 3.03 26.11
N ALA A 2 -19.60 3.41 24.85
CA ALA A 2 -20.56 3.26 23.74
C ALA A 2 -21.22 1.86 23.59
N LYS A 3 -20.45 0.76 23.72
CA LYS A 3 -21.03 -0.60 23.67
C LYS A 3 -21.99 -0.91 24.82
N LYS A 4 -21.69 -0.43 26.03
CA LYS A 4 -22.58 -0.54 27.20
C LYS A 4 -23.86 0.29 27.01
N MET A 5 -23.85 1.26 26.09
CA MET A 5 -25.00 2.12 25.72
C MET A 5 -25.73 1.61 24.47
N GLY A 6 -25.55 0.34 24.07
CA GLY A 6 -26.30 -0.28 22.97
C GLY A 6 -25.79 0.03 21.55
N THR A 7 -24.64 0.69 21.41
CA THR A 7 -24.06 0.96 20.07
C THR A 7 -23.63 -0.34 19.39
N ARG A 8 -24.22 -0.64 18.21
CA ARG A 8 -23.94 -1.86 17.43
C ARG A 8 -22.51 -1.92 16.87
N HIS A 9 -21.96 -0.77 16.47
CA HIS A 9 -20.62 -0.68 15.85
C HIS A 9 -19.80 0.46 16.42
N THR A 10 -18.57 0.15 16.83
CA THR A 10 -17.63 1.13 17.43
C THR A 10 -16.30 1.09 16.70
N ILE A 11 -15.81 2.26 16.29
CA ILE A 11 -14.50 2.44 15.67
C ILE A 11 -13.60 3.19 16.65
N ALA A 12 -12.42 2.66 16.93
CA ALA A 12 -11.43 3.31 17.79
C ALA A 12 -10.21 3.75 16.99
N ARG A 13 -9.75 4.98 17.25
CA ARG A 13 -8.49 5.50 16.69
C ARG A 13 -7.39 5.38 17.73
N VAL A 14 -6.39 4.54 17.48
CA VAL A 14 -5.27 4.31 18.40
C VAL A 14 -3.98 4.76 17.74
N ARG A 15 -3.28 5.72 18.36
CA ARG A 15 -2.07 6.34 17.80
C ARG A 15 -0.78 5.99 18.53
N ASN A 16 -0.85 5.38 19.71
CA ASN A 16 0.36 5.08 20.48
C ASN A 16 0.90 3.70 20.06
N PRO A 17 2.16 3.62 19.56
CA PRO A 17 2.78 2.36 19.17
C PRO A 17 2.84 1.28 20.23
N ASP A 18 2.89 1.65 21.50
CA ASP A 18 2.99 0.68 22.58
C ASP A 18 1.70 -0.18 22.70
N TYR A 19 0.56 0.31 22.20
CA TYR A 19 -0.70 -0.46 22.13
C TYR A 19 -0.86 -1.29 20.85
N SER A 20 0.09 -1.22 19.90
CA SER A 20 -0.03 -1.94 18.63
C SER A 20 0.06 -3.46 18.80
N SER A 21 0.83 -3.94 19.79
CA SER A 21 0.91 -5.36 20.19
C SER A 21 -0.35 -5.84 20.92
N GLN A 22 -1.14 -4.93 21.47
CA GLN A 22 -2.36 -5.23 22.23
C GLN A 22 -3.64 -5.09 21.39
N ARG A 23 -3.54 -5.01 20.06
CA ARG A 23 -4.70 -4.82 19.17
C ARG A 23 -5.76 -5.91 19.34
N ASP A 24 -5.35 -7.17 19.46
CA ASP A 24 -6.28 -8.28 19.63
C ASP A 24 -6.96 -8.26 21.00
N PHE A 25 -6.22 -7.89 22.05
CA PHE A 25 -6.78 -7.65 23.37
C PHE A 25 -7.84 -6.53 23.33
N MET A 26 -7.52 -5.38 22.73
CA MET A 26 -8.46 -4.26 22.62
C MET A 26 -9.69 -4.61 21.77
N ARG A 27 -9.53 -5.40 20.70
CA ARG A 27 -10.66 -5.83 19.88
C ARG A 27 -11.56 -6.81 20.63
N ASN A 28 -10.96 -7.82 21.26
CA ASN A 28 -11.70 -8.94 21.82
C ASN A 28 -12.27 -8.62 23.21
N GLN A 29 -11.54 -7.87 24.06
CA GLN A 29 -12.02 -7.52 25.40
C GLN A 29 -12.78 -6.20 25.48
N LEU A 30 -12.35 -5.16 24.76
CA LEU A 30 -13.06 -3.85 24.77
C LEU A 30 -14.17 -3.78 23.73
N GLY A 31 -14.23 -4.78 22.83
CA GLY A 31 -15.31 -4.97 21.88
C GLY A 31 -15.35 -3.96 20.74
N PHE A 32 -14.24 -3.30 20.39
CA PHE A 32 -14.22 -2.41 19.23
C PHE A 32 -14.46 -3.18 17.93
N SER A 33 -15.33 -2.66 17.07
CA SER A 33 -15.63 -3.26 15.76
C SER A 33 -14.50 -3.02 14.75
N MET A 34 -13.78 -1.92 14.89
CA MET A 34 -12.61 -1.58 14.07
C MET A 34 -11.62 -0.76 14.91
N ILE A 35 -10.32 -1.01 14.72
CA ILE A 35 -9.24 -0.22 15.32
C ILE A 35 -8.36 0.32 14.19
N VAL A 36 -8.28 1.65 14.09
CA VAL A 36 -7.50 2.34 13.06
C VAL A 36 -6.34 3.08 13.69
N ASN A 37 -5.15 2.91 13.13
CA ASN A 37 -3.95 3.65 13.54
C ASN A 37 -3.44 4.46 12.34
N PRO A 38 -3.78 5.77 12.25
CA PRO A 38 -3.45 6.60 11.11
C PRO A 38 -1.97 6.55 10.73
N GLU A 39 -1.09 6.54 11.73
CA GLU A 39 0.35 6.59 11.52
C GLU A 39 0.92 5.27 11.01
N LEU A 40 0.38 4.14 11.47
CA LEU A 40 0.71 2.82 10.93
C LEU A 40 0.15 2.64 9.51
N GLU A 41 -1.09 3.04 9.27
CA GLU A 41 -1.69 2.93 7.93
C GLU A 41 -0.92 3.80 6.92
N ALA A 42 -0.50 5.01 7.31
CA ALA A 42 0.34 5.86 6.47
C ALA A 42 1.72 5.25 6.20
N ALA A 43 2.37 4.65 7.22
CA ALA A 43 3.63 3.94 7.02
C ALA A 43 3.47 2.76 6.06
N SER A 44 2.41 1.97 6.20
CA SER A 44 2.11 0.87 5.29
C SER A 44 1.85 1.32 3.87
N GLU A 45 1.22 2.48 3.68
CA GLU A 45 1.01 3.09 2.36
C GLU A 45 2.34 3.53 1.73
N ILE A 46 3.18 4.24 2.49
CA ILE A 46 4.51 4.67 2.04
C ILE A 46 5.36 3.46 1.63
N ARG A 47 5.39 2.41 2.45
CA ARG A 47 6.10 1.16 2.14
C ARG A 47 5.61 0.55 0.82
N ARG A 48 4.30 0.59 0.57
CA ARG A 48 3.70 0.11 -0.67
C ARG A 48 4.21 0.91 -1.86
N VAL A 49 4.12 2.24 -1.80
CA VAL A 49 4.63 3.16 -2.82
C VAL A 49 6.12 2.92 -3.10
N LEU A 50 6.94 2.65 -2.08
CA LEU A 50 8.37 2.36 -2.25
C LEU A 50 8.67 1.01 -2.88
N SER A 51 7.80 0.02 -2.70
CA SER A 51 8.03 -1.35 -3.15
C SER A 51 7.68 -1.57 -4.63
N PHE A 52 6.89 -0.67 -5.22
CA PHE A 52 6.48 -0.74 -6.61
C PHE A 52 7.17 0.34 -7.46
N PRO A 53 7.59 0.02 -8.69
CA PRO A 53 7.98 1.02 -9.67
C PRO A 53 6.84 2.03 -9.88
N SER A 54 7.17 3.29 -10.19
CA SER A 54 6.15 4.33 -10.41
C SER A 54 5.18 4.01 -11.55
N ALA A 55 5.56 3.09 -12.45
CA ALA A 55 4.74 2.61 -13.56
C ALA A 55 3.67 1.57 -13.16
N VAL A 56 3.71 1.03 -11.94
CA VAL A 56 2.78 -0.02 -11.49
C VAL A 56 1.71 0.61 -10.60
N LYS A 57 0.47 0.73 -11.11
CA LYS A 57 -0.69 1.14 -10.32
C LYS A 57 -1.08 -0.01 -9.40
N VAL A 58 -1.07 0.23 -8.08
CA VAL A 58 -1.39 -0.79 -7.08
C VAL A 58 -2.57 -0.38 -6.21
N ASP A 59 -3.63 -1.18 -6.26
CA ASP A 59 -4.80 -1.09 -5.39
C ASP A 59 -4.78 -2.17 -4.30
N THR A 60 -5.53 -1.96 -3.22
CA THR A 60 -5.43 -2.81 -2.00
C THR A 60 -6.77 -3.41 -1.59
N PHE A 61 -6.76 -4.73 -1.33
CA PHE A 61 -7.91 -5.58 -1.03
C PHE A 61 -7.76 -6.24 0.35
N SER A 62 -8.86 -6.76 0.92
CA SER A 62 -8.86 -7.51 2.18
C SER A 62 -8.09 -6.81 3.31
N ARG A 63 -8.38 -5.53 3.53
CA ARG A 63 -7.69 -4.68 4.53
C ARG A 63 -6.17 -4.59 4.32
N GLY A 64 -5.74 -4.58 3.07
CA GLY A 64 -4.34 -4.44 2.67
C GLY A 64 -3.53 -5.72 2.66
N LYS A 65 -4.16 -6.89 2.86
CA LYS A 65 -3.50 -8.20 2.81
C LYS A 65 -3.21 -8.68 1.38
N VAL A 66 -4.04 -8.25 0.44
CA VAL A 66 -3.93 -8.59 -0.98
C VAL A 66 -3.82 -7.28 -1.75
N GLU A 67 -3.00 -7.28 -2.78
CA GLU A 67 -2.74 -6.14 -3.66
C GLU A 67 -3.14 -6.54 -5.07
N LEU A 68 -3.68 -5.59 -5.83
CA LEU A 68 -3.89 -5.71 -7.27
C LEU A 68 -2.95 -4.75 -7.95
N ALA A 69 -2.12 -5.24 -8.86
CA ALA A 69 -1.19 -4.45 -9.63
C ALA A 69 -1.57 -4.51 -11.11
N GLU A 70 -1.45 -3.38 -11.81
CA GLU A 70 -1.49 -3.33 -13.26
C GLU A 70 -0.05 -3.41 -13.81
N PHE A 71 0.17 -4.32 -14.77
CA PHE A 71 1.47 -4.55 -15.38
C PHE A 71 1.41 -4.50 -16.91
N PHE A 72 2.19 -3.60 -17.52
CA PHE A 72 2.32 -3.52 -18.97
C PHE A 72 3.38 -4.50 -19.49
N VAL A 73 3.01 -5.35 -20.45
CA VAL A 73 3.91 -6.32 -21.08
C VAL A 73 4.65 -5.66 -22.24
N GLU A 74 5.92 -5.33 -22.03
CA GLU A 74 6.79 -4.78 -23.08
C GLU A 74 7.18 -5.83 -24.14
N ASP A 75 7.59 -5.39 -25.33
CA ASP A 75 7.96 -6.24 -26.47
C ASP A 75 9.05 -7.28 -26.16
N HIS A 76 9.96 -6.93 -25.26
CA HIS A 76 11.08 -7.77 -24.83
C HIS A 76 10.80 -8.50 -23.52
N SER A 77 9.55 -8.51 -23.06
CA SER A 77 9.15 -9.19 -21.83
C SER A 77 9.31 -10.70 -21.94
N ARG A 78 9.82 -11.30 -20.85
CA ARG A 78 9.92 -12.77 -20.69
C ARG A 78 8.56 -13.47 -20.63
N LEU A 79 7.47 -12.70 -20.53
CA LEU A 79 6.10 -13.22 -20.52
C LEU A 79 5.53 -13.45 -21.91
N ASN A 80 6.18 -12.99 -22.98
CA ASN A 80 5.66 -13.16 -24.33
C ASN A 80 5.46 -14.65 -24.68
N GLY A 81 4.23 -15.03 -25.02
CA GLY A 81 3.82 -16.39 -25.37
C GLY A 81 3.63 -17.33 -24.19
N VAL A 82 3.79 -16.86 -22.95
CA VAL A 82 3.59 -17.68 -21.75
C VAL A 82 2.09 -17.84 -21.48
N GLU A 83 1.64 -19.10 -21.41
CA GLU A 83 0.29 -19.43 -20.95
C GLU A 83 0.15 -19.25 -19.43
N LEU A 84 -1.02 -18.80 -18.98
CA LEU A 84 -1.26 -18.55 -17.54
C LEU A 84 -1.09 -19.80 -16.67
N ASN A 85 -1.45 -20.97 -17.19
CA ASN A 85 -1.26 -22.28 -16.53
C ASN A 85 0.23 -22.63 -16.28
N GLN A 86 1.15 -21.99 -17.00
CA GLN A 86 2.59 -22.17 -16.91
C GLN A 86 3.28 -21.07 -16.11
N LEU A 87 2.60 -19.95 -15.86
CA LEU A 87 3.16 -18.77 -15.20
C LEU A 87 3.82 -19.08 -13.85
N HIS A 88 3.15 -19.89 -13.02
CA HIS A 88 3.68 -20.29 -11.71
C HIS A 88 5.01 -21.05 -11.80
N LYS A 89 5.28 -21.77 -12.91
CA LYS A 89 6.57 -22.48 -13.10
C LYS A 89 7.72 -21.52 -13.36
N ILE A 90 7.43 -20.38 -13.97
CA ILE A 90 8.41 -19.35 -14.33
C ILE A 90 8.71 -18.46 -13.12
N THR A 91 7.66 -17.98 -12.45
CA THR A 91 7.78 -16.96 -11.39
C THR A 91 7.88 -17.58 -9.99
N LYS A 92 7.41 -18.82 -9.79
CA LYS A 92 7.34 -19.47 -8.47
C LYS A 92 6.64 -18.59 -7.42
N THR A 93 5.67 -17.78 -7.87
CA THR A 93 4.88 -16.87 -7.04
C THR A 93 3.42 -17.27 -7.07
N ASN A 94 2.76 -17.11 -5.92
CA ASN A 94 1.33 -17.32 -5.78
C ASN A 94 0.57 -16.05 -6.17
N ILE A 95 0.57 -15.74 -7.47
CA ILE A 95 -0.20 -14.66 -8.06
C ILE A 95 -1.33 -15.20 -8.92
N LEU A 96 -2.36 -14.38 -9.13
CA LEU A 96 -3.45 -14.67 -10.04
C LEU A 96 -3.62 -13.51 -11.02
N ILE A 97 -3.69 -13.81 -12.32
CA ILE A 97 -4.07 -12.81 -13.32
C ILE A 97 -5.59 -12.76 -13.38
N CYS A 98 -6.12 -11.60 -13.02
CA CYS A 98 -7.54 -11.33 -12.81
C CYS A 98 -8.24 -10.88 -14.09
N ALA A 99 -7.56 -10.04 -14.84
CA ALA A 99 -8.02 -9.51 -16.11
C ALA A 99 -6.80 -9.21 -16.99
N VAL A 100 -7.02 -9.21 -18.29
CA VAL A 100 -6.06 -8.73 -19.28
C VAL A 100 -6.76 -7.71 -20.14
N SER A 101 -6.13 -6.55 -20.38
CA SER A 101 -6.58 -5.63 -21.41
C SER A 101 -5.55 -5.46 -22.52
N HIS A 102 -6.03 -5.23 -23.74
CA HIS A 102 -5.20 -4.95 -24.90
C HIS A 102 -5.94 -3.99 -25.82
N ASN A 103 -5.39 -2.80 -26.05
CA ASN A 103 -6.04 -1.73 -26.82
C ASN A 103 -7.50 -1.47 -26.38
N GLU A 104 -7.71 -1.31 -25.07
CA GLU A 104 -9.01 -1.07 -24.42
C GLU A 104 -9.95 -2.28 -24.32
N ASP A 105 -9.72 -3.37 -25.06
CA ASP A 105 -10.49 -4.60 -24.90
C ASP A 105 -10.09 -5.34 -23.63
N VAL A 106 -11.05 -5.60 -22.73
CA VAL A 106 -10.83 -6.24 -21.43
C VAL A 106 -11.42 -7.65 -21.43
N ILE A 107 -10.64 -8.62 -20.96
CA ILE A 107 -11.07 -10.01 -20.81
C ILE A 107 -10.69 -10.56 -19.45
N ILE A 108 -11.46 -11.56 -18.99
CA ILE A 108 -11.07 -12.45 -17.89
C ILE A 108 -10.43 -13.68 -18.54
N PRO A 109 -9.10 -13.86 -18.43
CA PRO A 109 -8.41 -14.93 -19.12
C PRO A 109 -8.66 -16.28 -18.45
N ASP A 110 -8.65 -17.36 -19.24
CA ASP A 110 -8.56 -18.72 -18.72
C ASP A 110 -7.09 -19.16 -18.58
N GLY A 111 -6.86 -20.39 -18.10
CA GLY A 111 -5.51 -20.92 -17.92
C GLY A 111 -4.71 -21.05 -19.22
N ASN A 112 -5.37 -21.12 -20.38
CA ASN A 112 -4.73 -21.33 -21.68
C ASN A 112 -4.44 -20.01 -22.39
N TYR A 113 -4.83 -18.88 -21.81
CA TYR A 113 -4.53 -17.57 -22.35
C TYR A 113 -3.01 -17.35 -22.42
N ALA A 114 -2.51 -17.08 -23.63
CA ALA A 114 -1.11 -16.76 -23.88
C ALA A 114 -0.89 -15.25 -23.83
N ILE A 115 0.00 -14.81 -22.93
CA ILE A 115 0.34 -13.39 -22.73
C ILE A 115 1.05 -12.84 -23.98
N LYS A 116 0.69 -11.62 -24.40
CA LYS A 116 1.28 -10.94 -25.57
C LYS A 116 1.85 -9.57 -25.19
N PRO A 117 2.87 -9.09 -25.90
CA PRO A 117 3.28 -7.69 -25.83
C PRO A 117 2.13 -6.71 -26.07
N GLY A 118 2.16 -5.59 -25.36
CA GLY A 118 1.09 -4.60 -25.34
C GLY A 118 -0.12 -5.01 -24.49
N ASN A 119 -0.08 -6.14 -23.78
CA ASN A 119 -1.09 -6.46 -22.78
C ASN A 119 -0.88 -5.66 -21.50
N HIS A 120 -1.97 -5.24 -20.87
CA HIS A 120 -2.01 -4.82 -19.48
C HIS A 120 -2.57 -5.98 -18.65
N LEU A 121 -1.74 -6.56 -17.79
CA LEU A 121 -2.11 -7.65 -16.89
C LEU A 121 -2.54 -7.06 -15.55
N TYR A 122 -3.75 -7.40 -15.10
CA TYR A 122 -4.23 -7.07 -13.77
C TYR A 122 -3.98 -8.26 -12.85
N ILE A 123 -3.06 -8.13 -11.91
CA ILE A 123 -2.50 -9.25 -11.14
C ILE A 123 -2.78 -9.05 -9.66
N THR A 124 -3.31 -10.07 -9.00
CA THR A 124 -3.56 -10.06 -7.56
C THR A 124 -2.63 -11.02 -6.83
N GLY A 125 -2.17 -10.62 -5.64
CA GLY A 125 -1.28 -11.45 -4.83
C GLY A 125 -0.93 -10.82 -3.49
N THR A 126 -0.12 -11.52 -2.70
CA THR A 126 0.51 -10.89 -1.54
C THR A 126 1.55 -9.88 -2.01
N HIS A 127 1.83 -8.88 -1.18
CA HIS A 127 2.88 -7.90 -1.45
C HIS A 127 4.23 -8.55 -1.82
N ARG A 128 4.62 -9.60 -1.07
CA ARG A 128 5.87 -10.32 -1.32
C ARG A 128 5.85 -11.01 -2.69
N ASP A 129 4.74 -11.62 -3.06
CA ASP A 129 4.61 -12.39 -4.30
C ASP A 129 4.54 -11.46 -5.52
N LEU A 130 3.86 -10.31 -5.42
CA LEU A 130 3.88 -9.29 -6.47
C LEU A 130 5.27 -8.67 -6.64
N SER A 131 5.95 -8.32 -5.55
CA SER A 131 7.31 -7.79 -5.63
C SER A 131 8.28 -8.80 -6.27
N ARG A 132 8.17 -10.09 -5.93
CA ARG A 132 8.96 -11.15 -6.56
C ARG A 132 8.59 -11.32 -8.04
N PHE A 133 7.31 -11.31 -8.37
CA PHE A 133 6.83 -11.38 -9.75
C PHE A 133 7.46 -10.30 -10.63
N CYS A 134 7.46 -9.03 -10.17
CA CYS A 134 8.11 -7.93 -10.90
C CYS A 134 9.62 -8.18 -11.15
N LEU A 135 10.32 -8.76 -10.17
CA LEU A 135 11.74 -9.09 -10.32
C LEU A 135 11.97 -10.21 -11.34
N ASP A 136 11.14 -11.27 -11.30
CA ASP A 136 11.34 -12.46 -12.13
C ASP A 136 11.09 -12.19 -13.63
N ILE A 137 10.13 -11.31 -13.93
CA ILE A 137 9.78 -10.93 -15.31
C ILE A 137 10.71 -9.84 -15.87
N GLY A 138 11.67 -9.36 -15.08
CA GLY A 138 12.70 -8.43 -15.52
C GLY A 138 12.24 -6.98 -15.59
N VAL A 139 11.17 -6.60 -14.88
CA VAL A 139 10.83 -5.17 -14.71
C VAL A 139 12.04 -4.51 -14.08
N ILE A 140 12.53 -3.44 -14.69
CA ILE A 140 13.59 -2.60 -14.09
C ILE A 140 12.97 -1.92 -12.87
N THR A 141 12.97 -2.65 -11.75
CA THR A 141 12.67 -2.07 -10.46
C THR A 141 13.93 -1.29 -10.08
N ASN A 142 13.87 0.04 -10.04
CA ASN A 142 14.82 0.82 -9.25
C ASN A 142 14.57 0.46 -7.79
N ARG A 143 15.08 -0.70 -7.40
CA ARG A 143 14.80 -1.32 -6.11
C ARG A 143 15.36 -0.41 -5.03
N ILE A 144 14.47 0.14 -4.21
CA ILE A 144 14.83 0.97 -3.07
C ILE A 144 15.62 0.13 -2.07
N LYS A 145 16.88 0.50 -1.83
CA LYS A 145 17.80 -0.12 -0.87
C LYS A 145 18.22 0.86 0.22
N ASN A 146 18.30 2.16 -0.09
CA ASN A 146 18.73 3.22 0.83
C ASN A 146 17.69 4.33 0.86
N VAL A 147 17.19 4.65 2.06
CA VAL A 147 16.16 5.65 2.28
C VAL A 147 16.60 6.66 3.33
N ILE A 148 16.47 7.95 3.02
CA ILE A 148 16.49 9.03 4.02
C ILE A 148 15.06 9.41 4.38
N ILE A 149 14.79 9.50 5.68
CA ILE A 149 13.53 9.99 6.23
C ILE A 149 13.80 11.28 6.97
N VAL A 150 13.12 12.35 6.59
CA VAL A 150 13.17 13.63 7.27
C VAL A 150 11.95 13.76 8.19
N GLY A 151 12.20 13.84 9.49
CA GLY A 151 11.21 13.81 10.56
C GLY A 151 11.09 12.44 11.22
N GLY A 152 11.38 12.37 12.52
CA GLY A 152 11.37 11.19 13.37
C GLY A 152 10.03 10.88 14.03
N GLY A 153 8.92 11.27 13.41
CA GLY A 153 7.57 11.07 13.95
C GLY A 153 7.15 9.59 14.10
N LYS A 154 5.90 9.36 14.47
CA LYS A 154 5.35 7.99 14.62
C LYS A 154 5.28 7.23 13.31
N ILE A 155 5.03 7.92 12.19
CA ILE A 155 5.03 7.31 10.85
C ILE A 155 6.43 6.78 10.53
N ALA A 156 7.46 7.61 10.71
CA ALA A 156 8.86 7.21 10.53
C ALA A 156 9.21 5.99 11.40
N TYR A 157 8.80 6.00 12.67
CA TYR A 157 9.00 4.84 13.56
C TYR A 157 8.43 3.52 13.00
N TYR A 158 7.17 3.52 12.55
CA TYR A 158 6.55 2.32 11.98
C TYR A 158 7.19 1.93 10.65
N LEU A 159 7.43 2.91 9.79
CA LEU A 159 7.98 2.72 8.47
C LEU A 159 9.39 2.13 8.55
N SER A 160 10.27 2.70 9.37
CA SER A 160 11.64 2.21 9.51
C SER A 160 11.67 0.76 9.98
N LYS A 161 10.80 0.37 10.92
CA LYS A 161 10.66 -1.06 11.30
C LYS A 161 10.28 -1.94 10.11
N GLN A 162 9.31 -1.51 9.30
CA GLN A 162 8.86 -2.27 8.14
C GLN A 162 9.91 -2.34 7.03
N LEU A 163 10.70 -1.28 6.82
CA LEU A 163 11.75 -1.23 5.81
C LEU A 163 12.98 -2.04 6.25
N SER A 164 13.39 -1.93 7.52
CA SER A 164 14.52 -2.70 8.04
C SER A 164 14.31 -4.21 7.95
N THR A 165 13.08 -4.72 8.17
CA THR A 165 12.78 -6.15 7.98
C THR A 165 12.86 -6.61 6.53
N GLN A 166 12.78 -5.69 5.56
CA GLN A 166 13.00 -5.95 4.14
C GLN A 166 14.47 -5.81 3.72
N GLY A 167 15.38 -5.51 4.67
CA GLY A 167 16.81 -5.30 4.41
C GLY A 167 17.13 -3.94 3.79
N ILE A 168 16.20 -2.98 3.85
CA ILE A 168 16.40 -1.61 3.37
C ILE A 168 17.14 -0.82 4.46
N LYS A 169 18.21 -0.12 4.09
CA LYS A 169 18.97 0.76 4.97
C LYS A 169 18.21 2.07 5.13
N VAL A 170 17.97 2.46 6.39
CA VAL A 170 17.18 3.65 6.72
C VAL A 170 18.03 4.60 7.56
N LYS A 171 18.05 5.86 7.14
CA LYS A 171 18.54 7.00 7.92
C LYS A 171 17.35 7.89 8.30
N ILE A 172 17.27 8.34 9.55
CA ILE A 172 16.27 9.32 10.00
C ILE A 172 17.00 10.60 10.43
N ILE A 173 16.61 11.73 9.84
CA ILE A 173 17.04 13.06 10.28
C ILE A 173 15.91 13.65 11.14
N GLU A 174 16.23 14.01 12.38
CA GLU A 174 15.29 14.57 13.36
C GLU A 174 15.92 15.73 14.13
N LYS A 175 15.17 16.82 14.25
CA LYS A 175 15.63 18.08 14.86
C LYS A 175 15.54 18.05 16.38
N ASP A 176 14.61 17.28 16.94
CA ASP A 176 14.48 17.15 18.40
C ASP A 176 15.45 16.09 18.96
N LYS A 177 16.41 16.53 19.76
CA LYS A 177 17.43 15.68 20.38
C LYS A 177 16.85 14.57 21.27
N ASN A 178 15.81 14.88 22.06
CA ASN A 178 15.18 13.88 22.94
C ASN A 178 14.50 12.79 22.12
N ARG A 179 13.86 13.19 21.01
CA ARG A 179 13.25 12.28 20.07
C ARG A 179 14.28 11.39 19.39
N CYS A 180 15.45 11.92 19.03
CA CYS A 180 16.56 11.15 18.49
C CYS A 180 17.00 10.03 19.44
N GLN A 181 17.15 10.34 20.73
CA GLN A 181 17.52 9.34 21.75
C GLN A 181 16.50 8.20 21.83
N ILE A 182 15.21 8.54 21.92
CA ILE A 182 14.12 7.55 21.94
C ILE A 182 14.13 6.67 20.68
N LEU A 183 14.38 7.26 19.51
CA LEU A 183 14.43 6.52 18.26
C LEU A 183 15.65 5.59 18.21
N ALA A 184 16.82 6.07 18.63
CA ALA A 184 18.05 5.27 18.64
C ALA A 184 17.90 4.03 19.55
N GLU A 185 17.28 4.19 20.72
CA GLU A 185 16.97 3.07 21.62
C GLU A 185 15.98 2.08 20.99
N LYS A 186 14.91 2.57 20.36
CA LYS A 186 13.83 1.72 19.85
C LYS A 186 14.09 1.15 18.44
N LEU A 187 15.10 1.65 17.71
CA LEU A 187 15.41 1.30 16.31
C LEU A 187 16.91 1.02 16.13
N PRO A 188 17.44 -0.11 16.64
CA PRO A 188 18.89 -0.38 16.64
C PRO A 188 19.51 -0.58 15.25
N TYR A 189 18.70 -0.82 14.21
CA TYR A 189 19.17 -1.04 12.82
C TYR A 189 18.97 0.19 11.92
N VAL A 190 18.66 1.34 12.52
CA VAL A 190 18.36 2.59 11.80
C VAL A 190 19.36 3.64 12.26
N THR A 191 19.99 4.32 11.31
CA THR A 191 20.88 5.44 11.64
C THR A 191 20.02 6.66 12.00
N ILE A 192 20.23 7.22 13.19
CA ILE A 192 19.53 8.41 13.66
C ILE A 192 20.50 9.58 13.64
N ILE A 193 20.14 10.64 12.92
CA ILE A 193 20.93 11.85 12.73
C ILE A 193 20.15 13.00 13.39
N HIS A 194 20.81 13.68 14.32
CA HIS A 194 20.26 14.86 14.96
C HIS A 194 20.64 16.10 14.15
N GLY A 195 19.66 16.71 13.48
CA GLY A 195 19.90 17.85 12.59
C GLY A 195 18.62 18.36 11.95
N ASP A 196 18.72 19.49 11.24
CA ASP A 196 17.62 20.04 10.46
C ASP A 196 17.59 19.40 9.07
N GLY A 197 16.55 18.65 8.75
CA GLY A 197 16.49 17.97 7.45
C GLY A 197 16.20 18.89 6.27
N SER A 198 15.91 20.18 6.52
CA SER A 198 15.84 21.20 5.47
C SER A 198 17.22 21.78 5.09
N ASP A 199 18.28 21.39 5.80
CA ASP A 199 19.66 21.77 5.52
C ASP A 199 20.27 20.91 4.40
N ASP A 200 20.52 21.53 3.25
CA ASP A 200 21.12 20.87 2.09
C ASP A 200 22.56 20.40 2.36
N GLU A 201 23.34 21.11 3.19
CA GLU A 201 24.71 20.68 3.53
C GLU A 201 24.67 19.36 4.31
N LEU A 202 23.79 19.27 5.31
CA LEU A 202 23.58 18.06 6.08
C LEU A 202 23.12 16.88 5.20
N LEU A 203 22.18 17.12 4.27
CA LEU A 203 21.71 16.08 3.36
C LEU A 203 22.83 15.55 2.46
N ASN A 204 23.72 16.43 2.00
CA ASN A 204 24.89 16.07 1.21
C ASN A 204 25.92 15.28 2.01
N GLU A 205 26.25 15.73 3.22
CA GLU A 205 27.13 14.99 4.15
C GLU A 205 26.60 13.58 4.44
N GLU A 206 25.28 13.44 4.58
CA GLU A 206 24.62 12.16 4.80
C GLU A 206 24.46 11.32 3.52
N GLY A 207 25.00 11.79 2.39
CA GLY A 207 25.10 11.06 1.15
C GLY A 207 23.76 10.91 0.44
N ILE A 208 22.93 11.96 0.43
CA ILE A 208 21.65 11.98 -0.31
C ILE A 208 21.82 11.52 -1.76
N GLU A 209 22.95 11.84 -2.41
CA GLU A 209 23.29 11.39 -3.77
C GLU A 209 23.28 9.86 -3.95
N ASN A 210 23.62 9.11 -2.90
CA ASN A 210 23.70 7.64 -2.91
C ASN A 210 22.41 6.97 -2.40
N THR A 211 21.36 7.77 -2.12
CA THR A 211 20.05 7.24 -1.72
C THR A 211 19.16 6.95 -2.92
N ASP A 212 18.17 6.08 -2.71
CA ASP A 212 17.18 5.76 -3.74
C ASP A 212 15.89 6.57 -3.53
N ALA A 213 15.55 6.89 -2.27
CA ALA A 213 14.37 7.67 -1.94
C ALA A 213 14.57 8.59 -0.73
N VAL A 214 13.87 9.73 -0.78
CA VAL A 214 13.79 10.72 0.31
C VAL A 214 12.34 10.93 0.72
N LEU A 215 12.06 10.75 2.01
CA LEU A 215 10.70 10.81 2.57
C LEU A 215 10.57 12.00 3.53
N ALA A 216 9.76 12.97 3.17
CA ALA A 216 9.52 14.15 3.98
C ALA A 216 8.27 13.93 4.87
N LEU A 217 8.49 13.62 6.15
CA LEU A 217 7.47 13.18 7.10
C LEU A 217 7.32 14.13 8.31
N THR A 218 7.80 15.37 8.21
CA THR A 218 7.76 16.39 9.28
C THR A 218 6.34 16.86 9.58
N GLY A 219 6.16 17.64 10.64
CA GLY A 219 4.85 18.20 11.01
C GLY A 219 4.29 19.26 10.06
N LEU A 220 5.10 19.76 9.11
CA LEU A 220 4.79 20.91 8.27
C LEU A 220 4.60 20.45 6.82
N ASP A 221 3.41 20.70 6.27
CA ASP A 221 3.07 20.25 4.92
C ASP A 221 3.91 20.99 3.87
N GLU A 222 4.12 22.30 4.06
CA GLU A 222 4.91 23.16 3.17
C GLU A 222 6.38 22.72 3.13
N GLU A 223 6.98 22.41 4.29
CA GLU A 223 8.34 21.87 4.39
C GLU A 223 8.45 20.52 3.67
N ASN A 224 7.48 19.62 3.88
CA ASN A 224 7.49 18.30 3.25
C ASN A 224 7.42 18.38 1.73
N ILE A 225 6.63 19.33 1.21
CA ILE A 225 6.52 19.58 -0.23
C ILE A 225 7.85 20.12 -0.75
N VAL A 226 8.38 21.22 -0.18
CA VAL A 226 9.61 21.86 -0.64
C VAL A 226 10.79 20.88 -0.63
N LEU A 227 10.96 20.11 0.45
CA LEU A 227 12.03 19.13 0.57
C LEU A 227 11.91 18.02 -0.49
N SER A 228 10.69 17.56 -0.76
CA SER A 228 10.44 16.57 -1.81
C SER A 228 10.67 17.11 -3.22
N LEU A 229 10.45 18.41 -3.44
CA LEU A 229 10.78 19.08 -4.69
C LEU A 229 12.29 19.19 -4.89
N SER A 230 13.01 19.68 -3.89
CA SER A 230 14.46 19.81 -3.92
C SER A 230 15.11 18.44 -4.13
N ALA A 231 14.69 17.43 -3.39
CA ALA A 231 15.22 16.06 -3.51
C ALA A 231 15.02 15.46 -4.91
N LYS A 232 13.88 15.75 -5.54
CA LYS A 232 13.60 15.30 -6.91
C LYS A 232 14.35 16.09 -7.97
N SER A 233 14.34 17.43 -7.87
CA SER A 233 14.91 18.32 -8.88
C SER A 233 16.43 18.30 -8.90
N LEU A 234 17.08 18.23 -7.73
CA LEU A 234 18.53 18.31 -7.61
C LEU A 234 19.17 16.93 -7.65
N TYR A 235 18.58 15.95 -6.96
CA TYR A 235 19.20 14.65 -6.75
C TYR A 235 18.50 13.50 -7.50
N HIS A 236 17.42 13.78 -8.24
CA HIS A 236 16.69 12.79 -9.05
C HIS A 236 16.19 11.58 -8.22
N LYS A 237 15.81 11.83 -6.96
CA LYS A 237 15.36 10.78 -6.04
C LYS A 237 13.86 10.55 -6.14
N LYS A 238 13.44 9.33 -5.80
CA LYS A 238 12.03 9.05 -5.55
C LYS A 238 11.60 9.80 -4.29
N THR A 239 10.55 10.61 -4.35
CA THR A 239 10.13 11.43 -3.21
C THR A 239 8.73 11.14 -2.73
N ILE A 240 8.55 11.17 -1.41
CA ILE A 240 7.23 11.03 -0.79
C ILE A 240 7.04 12.14 0.22
N ALA A 241 6.02 12.97 0.00
CA ALA A 241 5.64 14.05 0.90
C ALA A 241 4.43 13.66 1.76
N LYS A 242 4.54 13.81 3.08
CA LYS A 242 3.37 13.72 3.95
C LYS A 242 2.62 15.05 3.96
N VAL A 243 1.31 15.00 3.68
CA VAL A 243 0.42 16.17 3.81
C VAL A 243 -0.76 15.88 4.73
N THR A 244 -1.17 16.88 5.49
CA THR A 244 -2.27 16.79 6.45
C THR A 244 -3.48 17.61 6.01
N ARG A 245 -3.24 18.71 5.30
CA ARG A 245 -4.28 19.60 4.77
C ARG A 245 -4.77 19.05 3.42
N MET A 246 -6.09 19.00 3.28
CA MET A 246 -6.75 18.34 2.14
C MET A 246 -6.58 19.11 0.82
N ASN A 247 -6.36 20.43 0.89
CA ASN A 247 -6.10 21.28 -0.29
C ASN A 247 -4.84 20.89 -1.06
N TYR A 248 -3.88 20.20 -0.43
CA TYR A 248 -2.67 19.73 -1.10
C TYR A 248 -2.79 18.33 -1.74
N THR A 249 -3.91 17.61 -1.52
CA THR A 249 -4.03 16.19 -1.93
C THR A 249 -4.26 15.95 -3.42
N GLY A 250 -4.67 16.97 -4.19
CA GLY A 250 -4.82 16.91 -5.64
C GLY A 250 -3.70 17.62 -6.41
N LEU A 251 -2.62 18.00 -5.72
CA LEU A 251 -1.53 18.77 -6.30
C LEU A 251 -0.30 17.91 -6.62
N SER A 252 -0.35 16.58 -6.53
CA SER A 252 0.79 15.72 -6.91
C SER A 252 1.26 16.01 -8.33
N ASP A 253 0.31 16.10 -9.26
CA ASP A 253 0.57 16.24 -10.69
C ASP A 253 1.06 17.65 -11.03
N VAL A 254 0.62 18.65 -10.25
CA VAL A 254 1.03 20.06 -10.39
C VAL A 254 2.40 20.30 -9.74
N LEU A 255 2.62 19.71 -8.57
CA LEU A 255 3.85 19.89 -7.78
C LEU A 255 4.98 18.99 -8.28
N LYS A 256 4.76 18.05 -9.21
CA LYS A 256 5.80 17.13 -9.69
C LYS A 256 6.44 16.24 -8.61
N VAL A 257 5.90 16.14 -7.39
CA VAL A 257 6.37 15.16 -6.39
C VAL A 257 5.91 13.75 -6.79
N ASP A 258 6.70 12.69 -6.56
CA ASP A 258 6.32 11.35 -7.04
C ASP A 258 5.09 10.80 -6.31
N SER A 259 4.94 11.09 -5.02
CA SER A 259 3.79 10.63 -4.26
C SER A 259 3.48 11.51 -3.05
N ILE A 260 2.19 11.65 -2.77
CA ILE A 260 1.67 12.36 -1.60
C ILE A 260 0.94 11.37 -0.70
N VAL A 261 1.32 11.33 0.58
CA VAL A 261 0.66 10.49 1.58
C VAL A 261 -0.12 11.36 2.55
N ALA A 262 -1.44 11.15 2.59
CA ALA A 262 -2.36 11.90 3.43
C ALA A 262 -3.03 10.99 4.47
N PRO A 263 -2.52 10.92 5.72
CA PRO A 263 -3.04 10.00 6.74
C PRO A 263 -4.54 10.14 6.99
N LYS A 264 -5.08 11.37 6.93
CA LYS A 264 -6.53 11.63 7.10
C LYS A 264 -7.35 11.01 5.97
N LYS A 265 -6.89 11.12 4.72
CA LYS A 265 -7.56 10.55 3.53
C LYS A 265 -7.55 9.02 3.60
N ILE A 266 -6.43 8.43 3.98
CA ILE A 266 -6.29 6.97 4.14
C ILE A 266 -7.31 6.46 5.17
N VAL A 267 -7.32 7.06 6.36
CA VAL A 267 -8.23 6.66 7.44
C VAL A 267 -9.70 6.88 7.07
N ALA A 268 -10.04 8.01 6.46
CA ALA A 268 -11.39 8.29 6.01
C ALA A 268 -11.87 7.22 5.00
N SER A 269 -11.03 6.87 4.03
CA SER A 269 -11.33 5.83 3.03
C SER A 269 -11.57 4.47 3.68
N GLN A 270 -10.77 4.10 4.68
CA GLN A 270 -10.96 2.85 5.43
C GLN A 270 -12.28 2.82 6.23
N ILE A 271 -12.62 3.94 6.87
CA ILE A 271 -13.88 4.07 7.63
C ILE A 271 -15.07 4.00 6.68
N ILE A 272 -15.04 4.72 5.56
CA ILE A 272 -16.11 4.70 4.55
C ILE A 272 -16.31 3.28 4.02
N ARG A 273 -15.23 2.57 3.67
CA ARG A 273 -15.30 1.17 3.23
C ARG A 273 -15.93 0.27 4.30
N TYR A 274 -15.53 0.44 5.56
CA TYR A 274 -16.13 -0.32 6.67
C TYR A 274 -17.63 -0.03 6.83
N VAL A 275 -18.04 1.23 6.75
CA VAL A 275 -19.45 1.65 6.88
C VAL A 275 -20.28 1.10 5.72
N ARG A 276 -19.81 1.24 4.47
CA ARG A 276 -20.47 0.68 3.28
C ARG A 276 -20.68 -0.82 3.42
N ALA A 277 -19.63 -1.57 3.77
CA ALA A 277 -19.69 -3.01 3.99
C ALA A 277 -20.64 -3.45 5.12
N LYS A 278 -21.09 -2.51 5.99
CA LYS A 278 -22.08 -2.77 7.04
C LYS A 278 -23.50 -2.33 6.67
N MET A 279 -23.64 -1.41 5.72
CA MET A 279 -24.93 -0.93 5.23
C MET A 279 -25.55 -1.87 4.20
N THR A 280 -24.76 -2.66 3.46
CA THR A 280 -25.23 -3.69 2.51
C THR A 280 -25.85 -4.94 3.19
N LYS A 281 -26.54 -4.75 4.32
CA LYS A 281 -27.17 -5.78 5.15
C LYS A 281 -28.62 -6.07 4.73
N ASP A 282 -28.94 -5.97 3.45
CA ASP A 282 -30.12 -6.68 2.96
C ASP A 282 -29.76 -8.17 2.81
N HIS A 283 -30.67 -9.02 3.26
CA HIS A 283 -30.45 -10.33 3.87
C HIS A 283 -29.81 -11.44 3.01
N ASP A 284 -29.24 -11.16 1.82
CA ASP A 284 -28.75 -12.20 0.91
C ASP A 284 -27.39 -11.93 0.25
N SER A 285 -26.81 -10.73 0.38
CA SER A 285 -25.54 -10.46 -0.29
C SER A 285 -24.36 -10.72 0.66
N ALA A 286 -23.72 -11.89 0.52
CA ALA A 286 -22.39 -12.19 1.10
C ALA A 286 -21.28 -11.24 0.58
N VAL A 287 -21.61 -10.36 -0.37
CA VAL A 287 -20.79 -9.30 -0.96
C VAL A 287 -20.44 -8.26 0.11
N LYS A 288 -19.16 -8.14 0.47
CA LYS A 288 -18.70 -7.13 1.44
C LYS A 288 -18.14 -5.89 0.79
N THR A 289 -17.52 -6.03 -0.37
CA THR A 289 -16.93 -4.91 -1.09
C THR A 289 -16.95 -5.20 -2.59
N LEU A 290 -17.39 -4.21 -3.37
CA LEU A 290 -17.34 -4.22 -4.82
C LEU A 290 -16.28 -3.21 -5.27
N TYR A 291 -15.32 -3.68 -6.05
CA TYR A 291 -14.22 -2.89 -6.58
C TYR A 291 -14.37 -2.85 -8.10
N LYS A 292 -14.25 -1.65 -8.67
CA LYS A 292 -14.16 -1.47 -10.11
C LYS A 292 -12.69 -1.51 -10.52
N ILE A 293 -12.35 -2.42 -11.42
CA ILE A 293 -11.02 -2.61 -12.01
C ILE A 293 -11.14 -2.30 -13.51
N VAL A 294 -10.04 -1.88 -14.15
CA VAL A 294 -10.00 -1.57 -15.59
C VAL A 294 -11.03 -0.50 -15.94
N ASP A 295 -10.96 0.65 -15.24
CA ASP A 295 -11.89 1.79 -15.38
C ASP A 295 -13.39 1.48 -15.26
N GLY A 296 -13.74 0.30 -14.72
CA GLY A 296 -15.12 -0.09 -14.44
C GLY A 296 -15.68 -1.21 -15.32
N GLU A 297 -14.90 -1.71 -16.29
CA GLU A 297 -15.29 -2.84 -17.14
C GLU A 297 -15.31 -4.18 -16.39
N VAL A 298 -14.53 -4.28 -15.31
CA VAL A 298 -14.42 -5.48 -14.49
C VAL A 298 -14.75 -5.16 -13.04
N GLU A 299 -15.57 -6.01 -12.44
CA GLU A 299 -15.90 -5.89 -11.02
C GLU A 299 -15.24 -7.02 -10.22
N ALA A 300 -14.41 -6.64 -9.26
CA ALA A 300 -13.90 -7.55 -8.25
C ALA A 300 -14.79 -7.49 -7.01
N VAL A 301 -15.29 -8.65 -6.61
CA VAL A 301 -16.21 -8.79 -5.50
C VAL A 301 -15.57 -9.64 -4.41
N GLU A 302 -15.52 -9.06 -3.21
CA GLU A 302 -14.93 -9.69 -2.03
C GLU A 302 -16.04 -10.29 -1.15
N PHE A 303 -15.94 -11.60 -0.91
CA PHE A 303 -16.86 -12.34 -0.05
C PHE A 303 -16.12 -12.95 1.14
N LYS A 304 -16.80 -12.95 2.29
CA LYS A 304 -16.36 -13.78 3.42
C LYS A 304 -17.17 -15.06 3.38
N VAL A 305 -16.50 -16.21 3.26
CA VAL A 305 -17.13 -17.53 3.37
C VAL A 305 -17.67 -17.68 4.79
N THR A 306 -18.98 -17.78 4.91
CA THR A 306 -19.68 -18.06 6.17
C THR A 306 -20.08 -19.54 6.23
N GLU A 307 -20.60 -19.97 7.37
CA GLU A 307 -21.09 -21.34 7.60
C GLU A 307 -22.20 -21.79 6.63
N HIS A 308 -22.73 -20.88 5.81
CA HIS A 308 -23.78 -21.17 4.83
C HIS A 308 -23.22 -21.64 3.48
N PHE A 309 -21.89 -21.56 3.28
CA PHE A 309 -21.20 -22.06 2.10
C PHE A 309 -20.81 -23.54 2.29
N ASN A 310 -21.79 -24.43 2.17
CA ASN A 310 -21.66 -25.87 2.46
C ASN A 310 -20.63 -26.63 1.57
N TYR A 311 -20.15 -26.01 0.49
CA TYR A 311 -19.23 -26.63 -0.48
C TYR A 311 -17.75 -26.35 -0.21
N LEU A 312 -17.42 -25.40 0.67
CA LEU A 312 -16.04 -25.04 1.01
C LEU A 312 -15.71 -25.59 2.39
N GLN A 313 -14.89 -26.65 2.46
CA GLN A 313 -14.50 -27.31 3.71
C GLN A 313 -13.60 -26.45 4.63
N GLN A 314 -13.33 -25.20 4.26
CA GLN A 314 -12.56 -24.26 5.07
C GLN A 314 -13.38 -23.02 5.40
N GLN A 315 -13.52 -22.76 6.70
CA GLN A 315 -14.18 -21.59 7.24
C GLN A 315 -13.25 -20.37 7.23
N ASP A 316 -13.82 -19.15 7.21
CA ASP A 316 -13.09 -17.87 7.27
C ASP A 316 -12.17 -17.54 6.07
N LEU A 317 -12.37 -18.18 4.91
CA LEU A 317 -11.72 -17.75 3.67
C LEU A 317 -12.31 -16.45 3.11
N TRP A 318 -11.43 -15.68 2.49
CA TRP A 318 -11.77 -14.53 1.66
C TRP A 318 -11.66 -14.96 0.20
N LEU A 319 -12.77 -14.87 -0.53
CA LEU A 319 -12.81 -15.14 -1.97
C LEU A 319 -12.89 -13.80 -2.71
N LEU A 320 -12.03 -13.67 -3.72
CA LEU A 320 -12.09 -12.61 -4.71
C LEU A 320 -12.69 -13.24 -5.98
N ILE A 321 -13.90 -12.84 -6.34
CA ILE A 321 -14.51 -13.23 -7.61
C ILE A 321 -14.42 -12.04 -8.53
N ILE A 322 -13.93 -12.26 -9.74
CA ILE A 322 -13.83 -11.24 -10.77
C ILE A 322 -14.90 -11.56 -11.79
N VAL A 323 -15.79 -10.60 -12.04
CA VAL A 323 -16.91 -10.74 -12.98
C VAL A 323 -16.81 -9.65 -14.04
N ASN A 324 -17.17 -10.01 -15.28
CA ASN A 324 -17.37 -9.03 -16.33
C ASN A 324 -18.58 -8.16 -15.96
N GLY A 325 -18.46 -6.84 -16.12
CA GLY A 325 -19.50 -5.86 -15.77
C GLY A 325 -20.86 -6.09 -16.45
N HIS A 326 -20.93 -6.95 -17.47
CA HIS A 326 -22.14 -7.29 -18.20
C HIS A 326 -23.06 -8.33 -17.52
N TYR A 327 -22.67 -8.99 -16.43
CA TYR A 327 -23.40 -10.17 -15.92
C TYR A 327 -24.39 -9.94 -14.76
N PHE A 328 -24.60 -8.71 -14.27
CA PHE A 328 -25.67 -8.42 -13.31
C PHE A 328 -26.96 -7.95 -14.00
N HIS A 329 -27.54 -8.81 -14.85
CA HIS A 329 -28.96 -8.72 -15.22
C HIS A 329 -29.57 -10.12 -15.35
N LYS A 330 -29.86 -10.75 -14.21
CA LYS A 330 -31.20 -11.22 -13.81
C LYS A 330 -31.17 -11.96 -12.48
#